data_AF-A0A1W9J3W6-F1
#
_entry.id   AF-A0A1W9J3W6-F1
#
_cell.length_a   1.000
_cell.length_b   1.000
_cell.length_c   1.000
_cell.angle_alpha   90.00
_cell.angle_beta   90.00
_cell.angle_gamma   90.00
#
_symmetry.space_group_name_H-M   'P 1'
#
loop_
_entity.id
_entity.type
_entity.pdbx_description
1 polymer ?
#
loop_
_entity_poly.entity_id
_entity_poly.type
_entity_poly.pdbx_seq_one_letter_code
_entity_poly.pdbx_strand_id
1 'polypeptide(L)'
;MTAKELIELWVARLEAERQRIIDAGQDVACTATEGRLVQSIGGLHLYEFLVPPGISLSVDLPLSIVTSDEMDPTEGIVLRQKGSALLVQVIDSLGASTPSVTLIPDQAGLLSTSVTRLKEMAAKADAQSLGLSERVVPWLASPEDASKMPSSASSVLTTLWSEDQAQRRHKLAGLAMELIRANKRILLISPDHEESDDIVGMIARTMKAGGLNYKTWLSRYEMPITSQSHSIVLHELGFEAQMHQFYARSQTEKASLRRKYERFRELAPFLAGKAQKQKDLDEVRLLEWRLVTQLRDVQAKLAEVDATLAEYENLTLFQRLTMQTVGKNVESLTQYRTLYQRQIDGLNQELDVAKGRIRQLVPEAAVPRELRQEAEDLKEAVTKLGGTKKIRELLAAEADPNRQAFIQ
;
A
#
# COMPACT_ATOMS: atom_id res chain seq x y z
N MET A 1 43.98 -22.00 -6.78
CA MET A 1 43.73 -20.75 -6.07
C MET A 1 42.27 -20.73 -5.68
N THR A 2 41.97 -20.73 -4.37
CA THR A 2 40.59 -20.68 -3.88
C THR A 2 40.00 -19.27 -4.01
N ALA A 3 38.68 -19.12 -3.96
CA ALA A 3 38.04 -17.80 -3.94
C ALA A 3 38.50 -16.95 -2.75
N LYS A 4 38.75 -17.57 -1.59
CA LYS A 4 39.26 -16.90 -0.39
C LYS A 4 40.69 -16.38 -0.59
N GLU A 5 41.59 -17.19 -1.13
CA GLU A 5 42.95 -16.76 -1.50
C GLU A 5 42.93 -15.59 -2.50
N LEU A 6 41.98 -15.60 -3.45
CA LEU A 6 41.83 -14.52 -4.42
C LEU A 6 41.40 -13.21 -3.74
N ILE A 7 40.44 -13.28 -2.82
CA ILE A 7 40.00 -12.13 -2.02
C ILE A 7 41.16 -11.58 -1.19
N GLU A 8 41.91 -12.44 -0.49
CA GLU A 8 43.04 -12.04 0.34
C GLU A 8 44.18 -11.40 -0.49
N LEU A 9 44.45 -11.94 -1.68
CA LEU A 9 45.42 -11.34 -2.62
C LEU A 9 44.98 -9.93 -3.05
N TRP A 10 43.70 -9.75 -3.38
CA TRP A 10 43.16 -8.44 -3.76
C TRP A 10 43.17 -7.46 -2.58
N VAL A 11 42.84 -7.91 -1.37
CA VAL A 11 42.96 -7.10 -0.15
C VAL A 11 44.37 -6.55 0.01
N ALA A 12 45.39 -7.42 -0.04
CA ALA A 12 46.79 -7.00 0.10
C ALA A 12 47.21 -6.01 -1.02
N ARG A 13 46.75 -6.25 -2.25
CA ARG A 13 47.05 -5.38 -3.39
C ARG A 13 46.41 -4.01 -3.25
N LEU A 14 45.15 -3.94 -2.84
CA LEU A 14 44.42 -2.68 -2.64
C LEU A 14 44.97 -1.89 -1.45
N GLU A 15 45.41 -2.56 -0.38
CA GLU A 15 46.10 -1.90 0.74
C GLU A 15 47.43 -1.28 0.31
N ALA A 16 48.24 -2.01 -0.48
CA ALA A 16 49.48 -1.49 -1.01
C ALA A 16 49.27 -0.34 -2.00
N GLU A 17 48.18 -0.37 -2.79
CA GLU A 17 47.78 0.75 -3.65
C GLU A 17 47.34 1.95 -2.82
N ARG A 18 46.54 1.74 -1.77
CA ARG A 18 46.09 2.80 -0.87
C ARG A 18 47.27 3.54 -0.25
N GLN A 19 48.27 2.80 0.24
CA GLN A 19 49.46 3.42 0.81
C GLN A 19 50.21 4.26 -0.23
N ARG A 20 50.34 3.76 -1.46
CA ARG A 20 50.96 4.53 -2.56
C ARG A 20 50.20 5.82 -2.89
N ILE A 21 48.87 5.79 -2.90
CA ILE A 21 48.03 6.97 -3.16
C ILE A 21 48.18 8.01 -2.05
N ILE A 22 48.17 7.57 -0.79
CA ILE A 22 48.38 8.43 0.37
C ILE A 22 49.77 9.07 0.33
N ASP A 23 50.81 8.28 0.07
CA ASP A 23 52.18 8.76 0.02
C ASP A 23 52.43 9.72 -1.17
N ALA A 24 51.72 9.51 -2.28
CA ALA A 24 51.82 10.34 -3.48
C ALA A 24 50.92 11.58 -3.47
N GLY A 25 49.97 11.70 -2.52
CA GLY A 25 49.04 12.82 -2.44
C GLY A 25 48.17 12.98 -3.70
N GLN A 26 47.70 11.86 -4.27
CA GLN A 26 47.01 11.83 -5.57
C GLN A 26 45.54 12.32 -5.53
N ASP A 27 44.99 12.59 -4.34
CA ASP A 27 43.67 13.21 -4.15
C ASP A 27 43.73 14.73 -4.42
N VAL A 28 44.09 15.09 -5.65
CA VAL A 28 44.24 16.48 -6.08
C VAL A 28 42.88 17.06 -6.43
N ALA A 29 42.51 18.15 -5.74
CA ALA A 29 41.29 18.89 -6.03
C ALA A 29 41.31 19.42 -7.48
N CYS A 30 40.17 19.32 -8.16
CA CYS A 30 40.01 19.85 -9.50
C CYS A 30 38.79 20.76 -9.59
N THR A 31 38.91 21.86 -10.33
CA THR A 31 37.81 22.79 -10.54
C THR A 31 37.07 22.42 -11.82
N ALA A 32 35.79 22.05 -11.69
CA ALA A 32 34.91 21.87 -12.83
C ALA A 32 34.32 23.23 -13.23
N THR A 33 34.34 23.51 -14.54
CA THR A 33 33.99 24.82 -15.09
C THR A 33 32.49 25.05 -15.23
N GLU A 34 31.70 23.99 -15.29
CA GLU A 34 30.24 24.06 -15.36
C GLU A 34 29.64 22.82 -14.71
N GLY A 35 28.54 22.99 -13.98
CA GLY A 35 27.68 21.93 -13.48
C GLY A 35 26.24 22.15 -13.90
N ARG A 36 25.58 21.11 -14.43
CA ARG A 36 24.14 21.14 -14.71
C ARG A 36 23.42 19.97 -14.07
N LEU A 37 22.22 20.23 -13.57
CA LEU A 37 21.33 19.15 -13.15
C LEU A 37 20.79 18.43 -14.40
N VAL A 38 21.05 17.13 -14.51
CA VAL A 38 20.55 16.28 -15.60
C VAL A 38 19.17 15.74 -15.26
N GLN A 39 19.04 15.18 -14.06
CA GLN A 39 17.79 14.57 -13.61
C GLN A 39 17.74 14.47 -12.08
N SER A 40 16.53 14.38 -11.55
CA SER A 40 16.27 14.16 -10.13
C SER A 40 15.27 13.01 -9.99
N ILE A 41 15.58 12.05 -9.11
CA ILE A 41 14.70 10.92 -8.81
C ILE A 41 14.62 10.79 -7.29
N GLY A 42 13.45 11.11 -6.73
CA GLY A 42 13.27 11.08 -5.28
C GLY A 42 14.16 12.11 -4.58
N GLY A 43 15.03 11.63 -3.70
CA GLY A 43 16.07 12.43 -3.04
C GLY A 43 17.46 12.31 -3.68
N LEU A 44 17.59 11.71 -4.87
CA LEU A 44 18.86 11.61 -5.59
C LEU A 44 18.88 12.55 -6.79
N HIS A 45 20.00 13.23 -6.95
CA HIS A 45 20.22 14.20 -8.01
C HIS A 45 21.43 13.79 -8.86
N LEU A 46 21.25 13.78 -10.19
CA LEU A 46 22.33 13.51 -11.13
C LEU A 46 22.80 14.82 -11.76
N TYR A 47 24.06 15.16 -11.52
CA TYR A 47 24.72 16.32 -12.11
C TYR A 47 25.72 15.91 -13.17
N GLU A 48 25.85 16.74 -14.20
CA GLU A 48 26.92 16.67 -15.17
C GLU A 48 27.88 17.84 -14.97
N PHE A 49 29.14 17.53 -14.73
CA PHE A 49 30.23 18.48 -14.53
C PHE A 49 31.21 18.43 -15.69
N LEU A 50 31.67 19.59 -16.15
CA LEU A 50 32.74 19.70 -17.13
C LEU A 50 34.10 19.84 -16.42
N VAL A 51 34.90 18.78 -16.52
CA VAL A 51 36.22 18.66 -15.89
C VAL A 51 37.33 19.04 -16.90
N PRO A 52 38.42 19.68 -16.45
CA PRO A 52 39.56 20.00 -17.30
C PRO A 52 40.14 18.78 -18.06
N PRO A 53 40.70 18.99 -19.27
CA PRO A 53 41.32 17.92 -20.04
C PRO A 53 42.52 17.33 -19.29
N GLY A 54 42.64 15.99 -19.29
CA GLY A 54 43.72 15.26 -18.64
C GLY A 54 43.38 14.70 -17.26
N ILE A 55 42.23 15.06 -16.70
CA ILE A 55 41.72 14.46 -15.45
C ILE A 55 40.87 13.25 -15.80
N SER A 56 41.17 12.11 -15.18
CA SER A 56 40.41 10.87 -15.31
C SER A 56 40.04 10.37 -13.92
N LEU A 57 38.76 10.39 -13.60
CA LEU A 57 38.19 9.88 -12.37
C LEU A 57 37.55 8.52 -12.65
N SER A 58 37.79 7.55 -11.78
CA SER A 58 37.21 6.22 -11.91
C SER A 58 35.72 6.23 -11.59
N VAL A 59 34.99 5.27 -12.16
CA VAL A 59 33.61 4.96 -11.74
C VAL A 59 33.61 4.55 -10.27
N ASP A 60 32.53 4.87 -9.57
CA ASP A 60 32.31 4.67 -8.12
C ASP A 60 33.24 5.47 -7.20
N LEU A 61 34.02 6.41 -7.74
CA LEU A 61 34.86 7.27 -6.93
C LEU A 61 34.00 8.23 -6.09
N PRO A 62 34.06 8.18 -4.75
CA PRO A 62 33.45 9.18 -3.90
C PRO A 62 34.19 10.50 -4.08
N LEU A 63 33.44 11.59 -4.02
CA LEU A 63 33.96 12.94 -4.18
C LEU A 63 33.20 13.92 -3.31
N SER A 64 33.92 14.89 -2.77
CA SER A 64 33.34 16.03 -2.07
C SER A 64 33.24 17.21 -3.05
N ILE A 65 32.04 17.77 -3.14
CA ILE A 65 31.72 18.90 -4.02
C ILE A 65 31.65 20.15 -3.15
N VAL A 66 32.55 21.10 -3.41
CA VAL A 66 32.58 22.41 -2.75
C VAL A 66 32.13 23.46 -3.76
N THR A 67 31.00 24.11 -3.48
CA THR A 67 30.51 25.25 -4.26
C THR A 67 31.23 26.54 -3.87
N SER A 68 31.27 27.51 -4.79
CA SER A 68 31.85 28.85 -4.53
C SER A 68 31.17 29.64 -3.41
N ASP A 69 29.93 29.29 -3.08
CA ASP A 69 29.03 30.14 -2.29
C ASP A 69 29.07 29.81 -0.77
N GLU A 70 30.19 29.24 -0.29
CA GLU A 70 30.41 28.88 1.13
C GLU A 70 29.37 27.91 1.74
N MET A 71 28.60 27.20 0.91
CA MET A 71 27.73 26.11 1.39
C MET A 71 28.56 24.92 1.89
N ASP A 72 27.99 24.16 2.84
CA ASP A 72 28.59 22.92 3.33
C ASP A 72 28.92 21.98 2.16
N PRO A 73 30.10 21.32 2.19
CA PRO A 73 30.50 20.40 1.13
C PRO A 73 29.48 19.27 1.01
N THR A 74 29.09 18.97 -0.23
CA THR A 74 28.16 17.87 -0.50
C THR A 74 28.92 16.64 -1.00
N GLU A 75 28.56 15.46 -0.50
CA GLU A 75 29.14 14.20 -0.96
C GLU A 75 28.45 13.70 -2.23
N GLY A 76 29.24 13.18 -3.16
CA GLY A 76 28.76 12.56 -4.38
C GLY A 76 29.60 11.36 -4.81
N ILE A 77 29.10 10.62 -5.81
CA ILE A 77 29.79 9.46 -6.39
C ILE A 77 29.83 9.61 -7.90
N VAL A 78 31.00 9.35 -8.51
CA VAL A 78 31.16 9.32 -9.96
C VAL A 78 30.43 8.10 -10.53
N LEU A 79 29.45 8.34 -11.39
CA LEU A 79 28.76 7.26 -12.11
C LEU A 79 29.36 7.01 -13.50
N ARG A 80 29.90 8.05 -14.14
CA ARG A 80 30.51 7.94 -15.48
C ARG A 80 31.40 9.13 -15.78
N GLN A 81 32.46 8.90 -16.56
CA GLN A 81 33.17 9.97 -17.26
C GLN A 81 33.24 9.69 -18.77
N LYS A 82 32.84 10.66 -19.59
CA LYS A 82 32.94 10.62 -21.06
C LYS A 82 33.71 11.84 -21.56
N GLY A 83 35.00 11.67 -21.82
CA GLY A 83 35.88 12.79 -22.14
C GLY A 83 35.98 13.74 -20.94
N SER A 84 35.61 15.01 -21.14
CA SER A 84 35.55 16.01 -20.06
C SER A 84 34.24 16.01 -19.26
N ALA A 85 33.20 15.30 -19.72
CA ALA A 85 31.91 15.28 -19.04
C ALA A 85 31.89 14.20 -17.95
N LEU A 86 31.70 14.60 -16.71
CA LEU A 86 31.61 13.75 -15.53
C LEU A 86 30.17 13.73 -15.02
N LEU A 87 29.58 12.55 -14.87
CA LEU A 87 28.28 12.37 -14.24
C LEU A 87 28.46 11.94 -12.79
N VAL A 88 27.83 12.69 -11.90
CA VAL A 88 27.94 12.52 -10.46
C VAL A 88 26.56 12.44 -9.84
N GLN A 89 26.34 11.42 -9.02
CA GLN A 89 25.16 11.30 -8.17
C GLN A 89 25.40 12.01 -6.83
N VAL A 90 24.44 12.81 -6.41
CA VAL A 90 24.49 13.63 -5.18
C VAL A 90 23.16 13.49 -4.43
N ILE A 91 23.19 13.51 -3.10
CA ILE A 91 21.99 13.45 -2.25
C ILE A 91 21.38 14.84 -2.08
N ASP A 92 22.20 15.86 -1.83
CA ASP A 92 21.71 17.24 -1.67
C ASP A 92 21.69 18.00 -3.01
N SER A 93 20.66 18.82 -3.19
CA SER A 93 20.48 19.58 -4.42
C SER A 93 21.40 20.81 -4.45
N LEU A 94 22.31 20.83 -5.41
CA LEU A 94 23.18 21.98 -5.74
C LEU A 94 22.49 23.06 -6.60
N GLY A 95 21.23 22.88 -6.99
CA GLY A 95 20.47 23.80 -7.84
C GLY A 95 20.47 23.41 -9.33
N ALA A 96 19.88 24.22 -10.21
CA ALA A 96 19.73 23.84 -11.61
C ALA A 96 21.06 23.92 -12.41
N SER A 97 21.90 24.90 -12.08
CA SER A 97 23.20 25.11 -12.70
C SER A 97 24.16 25.69 -11.67
N THR A 98 25.38 25.18 -11.65
CA THR A 98 26.47 25.67 -10.82
C THR A 98 27.62 26.14 -11.73
N PRO A 99 28.03 27.43 -11.63
CA PRO A 99 28.99 28.00 -12.57
C PRO A 99 30.44 27.58 -12.30
N SER A 100 30.77 27.15 -11.08
CA SER A 100 32.09 26.61 -10.75
C SER A 100 31.98 25.78 -9.49
N VAL A 101 32.54 24.58 -9.51
CA VAL A 101 32.62 23.71 -8.32
C VAL A 101 34.02 23.12 -8.20
N THR A 102 34.49 22.98 -6.97
CA THR A 102 35.72 22.24 -6.69
C THR A 102 35.34 20.81 -6.31
N LEU A 103 35.84 19.85 -7.08
CA LEU A 103 35.67 18.42 -6.86
C LEU A 103 36.92 17.88 -6.18
N ILE A 104 36.75 17.29 -5.01
CA ILE A 104 37.83 16.66 -4.24
C ILE A 104 37.59 15.15 -4.28
N PRO A 105 38.34 14.38 -5.09
CA PRO A 105 38.21 12.93 -5.13
C PRO A 105 38.77 12.30 -3.85
N ASP A 106 38.17 11.20 -3.40
CA ASP A 106 38.67 10.41 -2.26
C ASP A 106 39.01 8.97 -2.71
N GLN A 107 40.15 8.83 -3.38
CA GLN A 107 40.62 7.53 -3.86
C GLN A 107 41.05 6.63 -2.69
N ALA A 108 41.66 7.21 -1.66
CA ALA A 108 42.08 6.47 -0.48
C ALA A 108 40.88 5.87 0.28
N GLY A 109 39.79 6.63 0.41
CA GLY A 109 38.53 6.19 1.01
C GLY A 109 37.83 5.11 0.20
N LEU A 110 37.80 5.21 -1.14
CA LEU A 110 37.29 4.15 -2.00
C LEU A 110 38.02 2.82 -1.78
N LEU A 111 39.36 2.86 -1.78
CA LEU A 111 40.18 1.67 -1.56
C LEU A 111 39.98 1.11 -0.15
N SER A 112 39.90 1.98 0.86
CA SER A 112 39.63 1.58 2.25
C SER A 112 38.28 0.87 2.39
N THR A 113 37.24 1.42 1.77
CA THR A 113 35.89 0.84 1.77
C THR A 113 35.88 -0.50 1.04
N SER A 114 36.55 -0.59 -0.11
CA SER A 114 36.65 -1.82 -0.90
C SER A 114 37.39 -2.93 -0.14
N VAL A 115 38.52 -2.60 0.51
CA VAL A 115 39.26 -3.53 1.38
C VAL A 115 38.40 -4.01 2.53
N THR A 116 37.67 -3.10 3.18
CA THR A 116 36.79 -3.45 4.30
C THR A 116 35.68 -4.42 3.86
N ARG A 117 35.02 -4.13 2.73
CA ARG A 117 33.99 -5.02 2.14
C ARG A 117 34.56 -6.40 1.81
N LEU A 118 35.74 -6.46 1.19
CA LEU A 118 36.39 -7.74 0.86
C LEU A 118 36.80 -8.55 2.10
N LYS A 119 37.34 -7.89 3.14
CA LYS A 119 37.65 -8.53 4.42
C LYS A 119 36.39 -9.06 5.10
N GLU A 120 35.31 -8.29 5.08
CA GLU A 120 34.02 -8.74 5.60
C GLU A 120 33.46 -9.93 4.82
N MET A 121 33.56 -9.92 3.49
CA MET A 121 33.15 -11.05 2.65
C MET A 121 33.94 -12.31 3.01
N ALA A 122 35.26 -12.20 3.18
CA ALA A 122 36.11 -13.32 3.58
C ALA A 122 35.76 -13.85 4.98
N ALA A 123 35.47 -12.97 5.94
CA ALA A 123 35.13 -13.34 7.31
C ALA A 123 33.71 -13.93 7.44
N LYS A 124 32.73 -13.34 6.73
CA LYS A 124 31.32 -13.76 6.78
C LYS A 124 31.05 -15.02 5.95
N ALA A 125 31.90 -15.35 4.98
CA ALA A 125 31.79 -16.59 4.20
C ALA A 125 31.76 -17.84 5.10
N ASP A 126 32.59 -17.86 6.15
CA ASP A 126 32.68 -18.98 7.09
C ASP A 126 31.44 -19.05 8.03
N ALA A 127 30.73 -17.93 8.22
CA ALA A 127 29.54 -17.81 9.08
C ALA A 127 28.21 -18.13 8.36
N GLN A 128 28.18 -18.13 7.03
CA GLN A 128 26.96 -18.40 6.23
C GLN A 128 26.69 -19.90 5.98
N SER A 129 27.34 -20.78 6.74
CA SER A 129 27.34 -22.26 6.59
C SER A 129 25.99 -22.96 6.82
N LEU A 130 24.88 -22.22 6.96
CA LEU A 130 23.53 -22.76 7.20
C LEU A 130 22.45 -22.16 6.25
N GLY A 131 22.86 -21.53 5.14
CA GLY A 131 21.97 -20.80 4.23
C GLY A 131 21.86 -21.37 2.80
N LEU A 132 21.01 -20.75 1.97
CA LEU A 132 20.87 -21.07 0.54
C LEU A 132 22.18 -20.92 -0.26
N SER A 133 23.10 -20.07 0.22
CA SER A 133 24.43 -19.85 -0.34
C SER A 133 25.38 -21.03 -0.17
N GLU A 134 25.13 -21.94 0.79
CA GLU A 134 25.95 -23.13 1.03
C GLU A 134 26.07 -24.02 -0.21
N ARG A 135 25.03 -24.05 -1.05
CA ARG A 135 25.04 -24.83 -2.30
C ARG A 135 26.06 -24.31 -3.33
N VAL A 136 26.43 -23.03 -3.23
CA VAL A 136 27.39 -22.37 -4.13
C VAL A 136 28.82 -22.49 -3.61
N VAL A 137 29.02 -22.65 -2.30
CA VAL A 137 30.35 -22.73 -1.66
C VAL A 137 31.25 -23.82 -2.27
N PRO A 138 30.76 -25.06 -2.56
CA PRO A 138 31.57 -26.09 -3.21
C PRO A 138 32.10 -25.68 -4.60
N TRP A 139 31.38 -24.80 -5.31
CA TRP A 139 31.79 -24.30 -6.63
C TRP A 139 32.90 -23.26 -6.57
N LEU A 140 33.12 -22.66 -5.39
CA LEU A 140 34.15 -21.66 -5.13
C LEU A 140 35.37 -22.25 -4.40
N ALA A 141 35.28 -23.53 -4.01
CA ALA A 141 36.33 -24.29 -3.35
C ALA A 141 37.40 -24.80 -4.35
N SER A 142 38.53 -25.26 -3.82
CA SER A 142 39.64 -25.79 -4.63
C SER A 142 39.20 -27.01 -5.44
N PRO A 143 39.73 -27.22 -6.67
CA PRO A 143 39.43 -28.41 -7.49
C PRO A 143 39.75 -29.76 -6.81
N GLU A 144 40.50 -29.77 -5.71
CA GLU A 144 40.82 -30.98 -4.94
C GLU A 144 39.62 -31.54 -4.14
N ASP A 145 38.60 -30.72 -3.86
CA ASP A 145 37.36 -31.13 -3.17
C ASP A 145 36.24 -31.61 -4.13
N ALA A 146 36.59 -31.86 -5.41
CA ALA A 146 35.65 -32.25 -6.47
C ALA A 146 34.80 -33.50 -6.15
N SER A 147 35.19 -34.33 -5.19
CA SER A 147 34.42 -35.48 -4.70
C SER A 147 33.14 -35.13 -3.93
N LYS A 148 32.91 -33.85 -3.59
CA LYS A 148 31.69 -33.36 -2.91
C LYS A 148 30.73 -32.59 -3.83
N MET A 149 30.99 -32.55 -5.14
CA MET A 149 30.16 -31.80 -6.08
C MET A 149 28.76 -32.44 -6.22
N PRO A 150 27.67 -31.69 -5.98
CA PRO A 150 26.32 -32.22 -6.14
C PRO A 150 26.02 -32.56 -7.61
N SER A 151 25.38 -33.69 -7.87
CA SER A 151 25.14 -34.24 -9.23
C SER A 151 24.22 -33.39 -10.11
N SER A 152 23.56 -32.35 -9.57
CA SER A 152 22.70 -31.42 -10.29
C SER A 152 23.41 -30.08 -10.52
N ALA A 153 24.42 -30.09 -11.39
CA ALA A 153 25.29 -28.95 -11.68
C ALA A 153 24.57 -27.71 -12.23
N SER A 154 23.53 -27.89 -13.05
CA SER A 154 22.85 -26.79 -13.77
C SER A 154 21.92 -25.94 -12.89
N SER A 155 21.43 -26.45 -11.76
CA SER A 155 20.43 -25.73 -10.94
C SER A 155 21.02 -24.67 -10.01
N VAL A 156 22.36 -24.63 -9.84
CA VAL A 156 23.04 -23.79 -8.85
C VAL A 156 23.91 -22.71 -9.51
N LEU A 157 24.72 -23.08 -10.50
CA LEU A 157 25.57 -22.14 -11.23
C LEU A 157 25.45 -22.39 -12.73
N THR A 158 25.15 -21.35 -13.49
CA THR A 158 25.13 -21.39 -14.96
C THR A 158 26.09 -20.34 -15.48
N THR A 159 27.11 -20.77 -16.21
CA THR A 159 28.06 -19.87 -16.86
C THR A 159 27.65 -19.66 -18.32
N LEU A 160 27.51 -18.39 -18.73
CA LEU A 160 27.26 -18.02 -20.11
C LEU A 160 28.51 -17.39 -20.72
N TRP A 161 29.10 -18.09 -21.69
CA TRP A 161 30.24 -17.59 -22.44
C TRP A 161 29.87 -17.36 -23.91
N SER A 162 30.30 -16.23 -24.46
CA SER A 162 30.23 -15.91 -25.89
C SER A 162 31.15 -14.72 -26.15
N GLU A 163 31.88 -14.74 -27.27
CA GLU A 163 32.79 -13.66 -27.64
C GLU A 163 32.01 -12.39 -28.01
N ASP A 164 30.87 -12.54 -28.67
CA ASP A 164 29.98 -11.43 -29.00
C ASP A 164 29.17 -10.99 -27.75
N GLN A 165 29.32 -9.71 -27.39
CA GLN A 165 28.62 -9.07 -26.27
C GLN A 165 27.10 -9.01 -26.52
N ALA A 166 26.66 -8.76 -27.77
CA ALA A 166 25.23 -8.67 -28.08
C ALA A 166 24.56 -10.04 -27.91
N GLN A 167 25.20 -11.11 -28.39
CA GLN A 167 24.71 -12.48 -28.19
C GLN A 167 24.70 -12.88 -26.71
N ARG A 168 25.71 -12.51 -25.92
CA ARG A 168 25.72 -12.76 -24.46
C ARG A 168 24.52 -12.10 -23.79
N ARG A 169 24.29 -10.83 -24.06
CA ARG A 169 23.17 -10.07 -23.47
C ARG A 169 21.83 -10.67 -23.89
N HIS A 170 21.68 -11.08 -25.15
CA HIS A 170 20.45 -11.73 -25.64
C HIS A 170 20.17 -13.06 -24.94
N LYS A 171 21.19 -13.92 -24.78
CA LYS A 171 21.06 -15.19 -24.03
C LYS A 171 20.70 -14.93 -22.56
N LEU A 172 21.32 -13.95 -21.93
CA LEU A 172 21.04 -13.58 -20.55
C LEU A 172 19.60 -13.06 -20.38
N ALA A 173 19.10 -12.24 -21.31
CA ALA A 173 17.71 -11.80 -21.31
C ALA A 173 16.72 -12.96 -21.47
N GLY A 174 17.05 -13.96 -22.30
CA GLY A 174 16.29 -15.21 -22.42
C GLY A 174 16.20 -15.97 -21.10
N LEU A 175 17.34 -16.18 -20.42
CA LEU A 175 17.37 -16.84 -19.11
C LEU A 175 16.58 -16.05 -18.05
N ALA A 176 16.74 -14.73 -18.01
CA ALA A 176 16.00 -13.89 -17.09
C ALA A 176 14.48 -14.04 -17.29
N MET A 177 14.01 -14.12 -18.53
CA MET A 177 12.61 -14.36 -18.86
C MET A 177 12.09 -15.71 -18.35
N GLU A 178 12.87 -16.78 -18.50
CA GLU A 178 12.51 -18.10 -18.00
C GLU A 178 12.41 -18.11 -16.47
N LEU A 179 13.37 -17.50 -15.79
CA LEU A 179 13.38 -17.37 -14.33
C LEU A 179 12.21 -16.52 -13.80
N ILE A 180 11.89 -15.41 -14.48
CA ILE A 180 10.74 -14.56 -14.12
C ILE A 180 9.42 -15.33 -14.31
N ARG A 181 9.27 -16.08 -15.42
CA ARG A 181 8.09 -16.95 -15.62
C ARG A 181 7.98 -18.05 -14.57
N ALA A 182 9.11 -18.54 -14.06
CA ALA A 182 9.17 -19.46 -12.93
C ALA A 182 9.00 -18.76 -11.55
N ASN A 183 8.56 -17.50 -11.54
CA ASN A 183 8.32 -16.67 -10.35
C ASN A 183 9.57 -16.54 -9.45
N LYS A 184 10.75 -16.38 -10.06
CA LYS A 184 12.01 -16.12 -9.34
C LYS A 184 12.31 -14.63 -9.30
N ARG A 185 12.87 -14.17 -8.18
CA ARG A 185 13.43 -12.82 -8.02
C ARG A 185 14.89 -12.84 -8.42
N ILE A 186 15.32 -11.85 -9.20
CA ILE A 186 16.66 -11.79 -9.79
C ILE A 186 17.36 -10.54 -9.27
N LEU A 187 18.56 -10.71 -8.73
CA LEU A 187 19.50 -9.62 -8.47
C LEU A 187 20.49 -9.56 -9.63
N LEU A 188 20.54 -8.44 -10.33
CA LEU A 188 21.51 -8.20 -11.39
C LEU A 188 22.65 -7.33 -10.86
N ILE A 189 23.88 -7.79 -11.06
CA ILE A 189 25.10 -7.06 -10.70
C ILE A 189 25.95 -7.01 -11.95
N SER A 190 26.50 -5.85 -12.26
CA SER A 190 27.47 -5.67 -13.34
C SER A 190 28.61 -4.76 -12.87
N PRO A 191 29.78 -4.79 -13.51
CA PRO A 191 30.94 -4.01 -13.08
C PRO A 191 30.83 -2.51 -13.41
N ASP A 192 29.86 -2.12 -14.24
CA ASP A 192 29.70 -0.74 -14.71
C ASP A 192 28.22 -0.38 -14.84
N HIS A 193 27.88 0.85 -14.47
CA HIS A 193 26.52 1.38 -14.50
C HIS A 193 25.95 1.42 -15.93
N GLU A 194 26.78 1.65 -16.96
CA GLU A 194 26.32 1.62 -18.36
C GLU A 194 25.92 0.20 -18.79
N GLU A 195 26.72 -0.81 -18.42
CA GLU A 195 26.39 -2.20 -18.70
C GLU A 195 25.11 -2.63 -17.96
N SER A 196 24.94 -2.17 -16.72
CA SER A 196 23.69 -2.36 -15.97
C SER A 196 22.50 -1.75 -16.71
N ASP A 197 22.62 -0.53 -17.26
CA ASP A 197 21.51 0.16 -17.99
C ASP A 197 21.11 -0.63 -19.24
N ASP A 198 22.10 -1.10 -19.99
CA ASP A 198 21.90 -1.88 -21.20
C ASP A 198 21.26 -3.24 -20.93
N ILE A 199 21.72 -3.96 -19.91
CA ILE A 199 21.18 -5.28 -19.57
C ILE A 199 19.75 -5.15 -19.04
N VAL A 200 19.49 -4.20 -18.14
CA VAL A 200 18.14 -3.91 -17.63
C VAL A 200 17.20 -3.52 -18.78
N GLY A 201 17.64 -2.65 -19.68
CA GLY A 201 16.88 -2.25 -20.87
C GLY A 201 16.56 -3.42 -21.79
N MET A 202 17.53 -4.32 -22.02
CA MET A 202 17.32 -5.51 -22.86
C MET A 202 16.36 -6.51 -22.22
N ILE A 203 16.47 -6.77 -20.92
CA ILE A 203 15.53 -7.64 -20.18
C ILE A 203 14.13 -7.03 -20.24
N ALA A 204 13.98 -5.74 -19.92
CA ALA A 204 12.70 -5.05 -19.96
C ALA A 204 12.05 -5.07 -21.36
N ARG A 205 12.84 -4.87 -22.42
CA ARG A 205 12.36 -4.99 -23.80
C ARG A 205 11.88 -6.41 -24.12
N THR A 206 12.63 -7.42 -23.68
CA THR A 206 12.28 -8.83 -23.89
C THR A 206 11.01 -9.21 -23.12
N MET A 207 10.85 -8.70 -21.89
CA MET A 207 9.62 -8.82 -21.10
C MET A 207 8.42 -8.18 -21.80
N LYS A 208 8.59 -6.96 -22.30
CA LYS A 208 7.55 -6.23 -23.04
C LYS A 208 7.13 -7.00 -24.29
N ALA A 209 8.10 -7.53 -25.05
CA ALA A 209 7.82 -8.37 -26.22
C ALA A 209 7.11 -9.69 -25.84
N GLY A 210 7.41 -10.24 -24.67
CA GLY A 210 6.75 -11.43 -24.11
C GLY A 210 5.42 -11.17 -23.39
N GLY A 211 4.89 -9.94 -23.42
CA GLY A 211 3.61 -9.58 -22.80
C GLY A 211 3.64 -9.45 -21.26
N LEU A 212 4.82 -9.39 -20.65
CA LEU A 212 4.98 -9.26 -19.19
C LEU A 212 5.15 -7.78 -18.78
N ASN A 213 4.58 -7.42 -17.62
CA ASN A 213 4.75 -6.07 -17.06
C ASN A 213 6.11 -5.92 -16.36
N TYR A 214 7.10 -5.37 -17.04
CA TYR A 214 8.45 -5.24 -16.50
C TYR A 214 8.56 -4.28 -15.29
N LYS A 215 7.67 -3.29 -15.15
CA LYS A 215 7.77 -2.26 -14.09
C LYS A 215 7.59 -2.79 -12.67
N THR A 216 7.02 -3.98 -12.49
CA THR A 216 6.79 -4.58 -11.16
C THR A 216 7.81 -5.65 -10.79
N TRP A 217 8.55 -6.17 -11.77
CA TRP A 217 9.42 -7.34 -11.59
C TRP A 217 10.91 -7.00 -11.70
N LEU A 218 11.23 -5.89 -12.35
CA LEU A 218 12.59 -5.45 -12.57
C LEU A 218 12.83 -4.13 -11.83
N SER A 219 13.88 -4.11 -11.02
CA SER A 219 14.35 -2.92 -10.30
C SER A 219 15.85 -2.78 -10.50
N ARG A 220 16.30 -1.57 -10.78
CA ARG A 220 17.70 -1.16 -10.81
C ARG A 220 18.02 -0.48 -9.48
N TYR A 221 19.01 -0.97 -8.74
CA TYR A 221 19.36 -0.39 -7.43
C TYR A 221 19.96 1.00 -7.56
N GLU A 222 20.92 1.18 -8.46
CA GLU A 222 21.59 2.46 -8.69
C GLU A 222 20.76 3.36 -9.61
N MET A 223 21.06 4.66 -9.59
CA MET A 223 20.39 5.60 -10.48
C MET A 223 20.76 5.30 -11.95
N PRO A 224 19.79 5.22 -12.87
CA PRO A 224 20.09 5.00 -14.29
C PRO A 224 20.79 6.21 -14.86
N ILE A 225 21.88 5.98 -15.59
CA ILE A 225 22.69 7.04 -16.23
C ILE A 225 22.02 7.50 -17.52
N THR A 226 21.47 6.54 -18.25
CA THR A 226 20.77 6.76 -19.51
C THR A 226 19.26 6.88 -19.28
N SER A 227 18.64 7.89 -19.90
CA SER A 227 17.19 8.09 -19.78
C SER A 227 16.39 6.98 -20.46
N GLN A 228 16.93 6.43 -21.54
CA GLN A 228 16.33 5.35 -22.32
C GLN A 228 17.39 4.36 -22.79
N SER A 229 17.11 3.07 -22.65
CA SER A 229 17.87 1.99 -23.28
C SER A 229 16.90 1.05 -23.99
N HIS A 230 17.23 0.67 -25.23
CA HIS A 230 16.42 -0.27 -26.02
C HIS A 230 14.93 0.10 -26.13
N SER A 231 14.59 1.39 -26.27
CA SER A 231 13.21 1.96 -26.29
C SER A 231 12.42 1.81 -24.98
N ILE A 232 13.09 1.43 -23.89
CA ILE A 232 12.54 1.39 -22.54
C ILE A 232 13.06 2.59 -21.77
N VAL A 233 12.14 3.25 -21.08
CA VAL A 233 12.40 4.35 -20.18
C VAL A 233 12.95 3.79 -18.87
N LEU A 234 14.23 4.01 -18.59
CA LEU A 234 14.91 3.37 -17.44
C LEU A 234 14.64 4.07 -16.11
N HIS A 235 14.31 5.37 -16.11
CA HIS A 235 14.07 6.11 -14.86
C HIS A 235 12.94 5.53 -14.01
N GLU A 236 11.94 4.91 -14.64
CA GLU A 236 10.83 4.26 -13.92
C GLU A 236 11.23 2.92 -13.28
N LEU A 237 12.38 2.38 -13.67
CA LEU A 237 12.92 1.12 -13.17
C LEU A 237 13.94 1.30 -12.05
N GLY A 238 14.32 2.54 -11.73
CA GLY A 238 15.14 2.82 -10.56
C GLY A 238 14.40 2.47 -9.26
N PHE A 239 15.12 1.88 -8.30
CA PHE A 239 14.60 1.47 -7.00
C PHE A 239 13.95 2.66 -6.29
N GLU A 240 14.63 3.81 -6.23
CA GLU A 240 14.07 5.04 -5.65
C GLU A 240 12.76 5.47 -6.33
N ALA A 241 12.70 5.43 -7.65
CA ALA A 241 11.48 5.78 -8.39
C ALA A 241 10.32 4.83 -8.04
N GLN A 242 10.59 3.52 -7.99
CA GLN A 242 9.58 2.51 -7.65
C GLN A 242 9.13 2.63 -6.20
N MET A 243 10.06 2.89 -5.27
CA MET A 243 9.77 3.12 -3.86
C MET A 243 8.89 4.35 -3.68
N HIS A 244 9.24 5.48 -4.31
CA HIS A 244 8.42 6.70 -4.25
C HIS A 244 7.03 6.50 -4.85
N GLN A 245 6.92 5.80 -5.99
CA GLN A 245 5.62 5.47 -6.57
C GLN A 245 4.80 4.55 -5.65
N PHE A 246 5.44 3.57 -5.02
CA PHE A 246 4.78 2.68 -4.06
C PHE A 246 4.30 3.43 -2.83
N TYR A 247 5.12 4.31 -2.26
CA TYR A 247 4.73 5.15 -1.13
C TYR A 247 3.61 6.12 -1.51
N ALA A 248 3.69 6.77 -2.67
CA ALA A 248 2.62 7.65 -3.15
C ALA A 248 1.30 6.88 -3.27
N ARG A 249 1.31 5.69 -3.87
CA ARG A 249 0.12 4.81 -3.96
C ARG A 249 -0.40 4.43 -2.58
N SER A 250 0.47 3.95 -1.69
CA SER A 250 0.11 3.59 -0.32
C SER A 250 -0.51 4.77 0.45
N GLN A 251 0.04 5.98 0.32
CA GLN A 251 -0.51 7.17 0.95
C GLN A 251 -1.88 7.56 0.37
N THR A 252 -2.06 7.46 -0.96
CA THR A 252 -3.38 7.71 -1.57
C THR A 252 -4.42 6.69 -1.13
N GLU A 253 -4.04 5.41 -1.01
CA GLU A 253 -4.91 4.35 -0.51
C GLU A 253 -5.25 4.59 0.96
N LYS A 254 -4.26 4.91 1.81
CA LYS A 254 -4.47 5.29 3.22
C LYS A 254 -5.39 6.51 3.34
N ALA A 255 -5.21 7.54 2.51
CA ALA A 255 -6.07 8.72 2.51
C ALA A 255 -7.51 8.38 2.11
N SER A 256 -7.70 7.52 1.10
CA SER A 256 -9.02 7.04 0.71
C SER A 256 -9.69 6.21 1.82
N LEU A 257 -8.91 5.40 2.54
CA LEU A 257 -9.36 4.62 3.70
C LEU A 257 -9.76 5.52 4.86
N ARG A 258 -8.98 6.58 5.16
CA ARG A 258 -9.32 7.58 6.19
C ARG A 258 -10.67 8.22 5.89
N ARG A 259 -10.89 8.72 4.67
CA ARG A 259 -12.16 9.33 4.25
C ARG A 259 -13.35 8.38 4.41
N LYS A 260 -13.21 7.14 3.93
CA LYS A 260 -14.25 6.10 4.07
C LYS A 260 -14.56 5.77 5.54
N TYR A 261 -13.52 5.67 6.36
CA TYR A 261 -13.66 5.36 7.78
C TYR A 261 -14.30 6.51 8.57
N GLU A 262 -13.91 7.76 8.30
CA GLU A 262 -14.53 8.96 8.89
C GLU A 262 -16.01 9.05 8.51
N ARG A 263 -16.33 8.87 7.22
CA ARG A 263 -17.71 8.85 6.73
C ARG A 263 -18.55 7.75 7.37
N PHE A 264 -17.99 6.54 7.54
CA PHE A 264 -18.67 5.47 8.27
C PHE A 264 -18.91 5.82 9.74
N ARG A 265 -17.94 6.47 10.40
CA ARG A 265 -18.06 6.91 11.79
C ARG A 265 -19.15 7.98 11.98
N GLU A 266 -19.35 8.85 11.00
CA GLU A 266 -20.43 9.84 10.99
C GLU A 266 -21.81 9.21 10.75
N LEU A 267 -21.91 8.31 9.77
CA LEU A 267 -23.18 7.70 9.36
C LEU A 267 -23.70 6.64 10.33
N ALA A 268 -22.81 5.89 10.98
CA ALA A 268 -23.18 4.82 11.90
C ALA A 268 -24.12 5.25 13.06
N PRO A 269 -23.81 6.30 13.86
CA PRO A 269 -24.71 6.74 14.94
C PRO A 269 -26.01 7.34 14.39
N PHE A 270 -25.97 8.03 13.26
CA PHE A 270 -27.16 8.60 12.62
C PHE A 270 -28.15 7.51 12.18
N LEU A 271 -27.65 6.44 11.55
CA LEU A 271 -28.45 5.31 11.13
C LEU A 271 -28.96 4.49 12.30
N ALA A 272 -28.15 4.31 13.36
CA ALA A 272 -28.59 3.66 14.59
C ALA A 272 -29.74 4.41 15.26
N GLY A 273 -29.63 5.75 15.34
CA GLY A 273 -30.71 6.60 15.86
C GLY A 273 -31.99 6.49 15.02
N LYS A 274 -31.89 6.51 13.69
CA LYS A 274 -33.06 6.33 12.81
C LYS A 274 -33.66 4.93 12.87
N ALA A 275 -32.83 3.89 13.03
CA ALA A 275 -33.30 2.52 13.21
C ALA A 275 -34.07 2.36 14.52
N GLN A 276 -33.64 3.04 15.60
CA GLN A 276 -34.39 3.06 16.85
C GLN A 276 -35.76 3.74 16.66
N LYS A 277 -35.81 4.89 16.01
CA LYS A 277 -37.08 5.58 15.71
C LYS A 277 -38.01 4.77 14.80
N GLN A 278 -37.46 3.94 13.92
CA GLN A 278 -38.24 3.00 13.10
C GLN A 278 -38.88 1.91 13.97
N LYS A 279 -38.15 1.37 14.95
CA LYS A 279 -38.73 0.42 15.92
C LYS A 279 -39.83 1.06 16.74
N ASP A 280 -39.60 2.27 17.24
CA ASP A 280 -40.61 3.04 17.98
C ASP A 280 -41.86 3.28 17.11
N LEU A 281 -41.68 3.57 15.81
CA LEU A 281 -42.79 3.71 14.86
C LEU A 281 -43.57 2.40 14.68
N ASP A 282 -42.86 1.28 14.54
CA ASP A 282 -43.48 -0.04 14.35
C ASP A 282 -44.26 -0.49 15.61
N GLU A 283 -43.74 -0.18 16.80
CA GLU A 283 -44.44 -0.38 18.07
C GLU A 283 -45.72 0.46 18.17
N VAL A 284 -45.65 1.76 17.81
CA VAL A 284 -46.84 2.63 17.83
C VAL A 284 -47.87 2.20 16.78
N ARG A 285 -47.45 1.73 15.60
CA ARG A 285 -48.36 1.16 14.59
C ARG A 285 -49.03 -0.12 15.07
N LEU A 286 -48.30 -0.96 15.80
CA LEU A 286 -48.86 -2.15 16.42
C LEU A 286 -49.91 -1.79 17.48
N LEU A 287 -49.67 -0.74 18.27
CA LEU A 287 -50.65 -0.20 19.22
C LEU A 287 -51.88 0.34 18.50
N GLU A 288 -51.72 1.14 17.44
CA GLU A 288 -52.85 1.60 16.62
C GLU A 288 -53.69 0.42 16.11
N TRP A 289 -53.04 -0.62 15.57
CA TRP A 289 -53.73 -1.80 15.09
C TRP A 289 -54.51 -2.53 16.19
N ARG A 290 -53.93 -2.67 17.38
CA ARG A 290 -54.61 -3.26 18.55
C ARG A 290 -55.83 -2.44 18.98
N LEU A 291 -55.69 -1.11 19.06
CA LEU A 291 -56.78 -0.20 19.42
C LEU A 291 -57.92 -0.24 18.40
N VAL A 292 -57.60 -0.26 17.10
CA VAL A 292 -58.61 -0.40 16.02
C VAL A 292 -59.35 -1.73 16.14
N THR A 293 -58.65 -2.82 16.47
CA THR A 293 -59.25 -4.15 16.61
C THR A 293 -60.20 -4.18 17.81
N GLN A 294 -59.76 -3.68 18.97
CA GLN A 294 -60.61 -3.57 20.17
C GLN A 294 -61.83 -2.67 19.93
N LEU A 295 -61.65 -1.57 19.21
CA LEU A 295 -62.74 -0.66 18.85
C LEU A 295 -63.79 -1.35 17.97
N ARG A 296 -63.35 -2.15 16.98
CA ARG A 296 -64.27 -2.96 16.16
C ARG A 296 -65.03 -3.99 16.99
N ASP A 297 -64.36 -4.65 17.94
CA ASP A 297 -65.00 -5.64 18.82
C ASP A 297 -66.07 -4.99 19.72
N VAL A 298 -65.78 -3.82 20.29
CA VAL A 298 -66.75 -3.08 21.13
C VAL A 298 -67.90 -2.52 20.28
N GLN A 299 -67.63 -2.04 19.06
CA GLN A 299 -68.67 -1.63 18.11
C GLN A 299 -69.59 -2.78 17.71
N ALA A 300 -69.05 -3.98 17.48
CA ALA A 300 -69.85 -5.17 17.19
C ALA A 300 -70.76 -5.53 18.36
N LYS A 301 -70.25 -5.47 19.60
CA LYS A 301 -71.04 -5.68 20.82
C LYS A 301 -72.13 -4.62 21.02
N LEU A 302 -71.82 -3.36 20.72
CA LEU A 302 -72.81 -2.28 20.75
C LEU A 302 -73.92 -2.52 19.71
N ALA A 303 -73.58 -2.92 18.49
CA ALA A 303 -74.55 -3.23 17.45
C ALA A 303 -75.44 -4.44 17.83
N GLU A 304 -74.88 -5.45 18.49
CA GLU A 304 -75.64 -6.59 19.03
C GLU A 304 -76.62 -6.14 20.15
N VAL A 305 -76.18 -5.26 21.04
CA VAL A 305 -77.05 -4.67 22.08
C VAL A 305 -78.16 -3.81 21.46
N ASP A 306 -77.84 -3.00 20.46
CA ASP A 306 -78.84 -2.16 19.77
C ASP A 306 -79.86 -3.01 18.98
N ALA A 307 -79.42 -4.10 18.32
CA ALA A 307 -80.30 -5.04 17.64
C ALA A 307 -81.24 -5.76 18.62
N THR A 308 -80.70 -6.24 19.74
CA THR A 308 -81.51 -6.92 20.77
C THR A 308 -82.49 -5.98 21.47
N LEU A 309 -82.15 -4.69 21.63
CA LEU A 309 -83.08 -3.66 22.11
C LEU A 309 -84.21 -3.38 21.11
N ALA A 310 -83.92 -3.30 19.81
CA ALA A 310 -84.91 -3.06 18.77
C ALA A 310 -85.90 -4.23 18.59
N GLU A 311 -85.41 -5.46 18.75
CA GLU A 311 -86.24 -6.67 18.63
C GLU A 311 -86.98 -7.03 19.93
N TYR A 312 -86.57 -6.46 21.08
CA TYR A 312 -87.09 -6.80 22.40
C TYR A 312 -88.63 -6.74 22.50
N GLU A 313 -89.23 -5.74 21.87
CA GLU A 313 -90.69 -5.52 21.85
C GLU A 313 -91.46 -6.50 20.96
N ASN A 314 -90.77 -7.22 20.07
CA ASN A 314 -91.35 -8.23 19.18
C ASN A 314 -91.11 -9.68 19.64
N LEU A 315 -90.33 -9.87 20.72
CA LEU A 315 -90.05 -11.21 21.28
C LEU A 315 -91.27 -11.82 21.99
N THR A 316 -91.35 -13.15 21.95
CA THR A 316 -92.38 -13.91 22.69
C THR A 316 -92.19 -13.79 24.22
N LEU A 317 -93.29 -13.93 24.98
CA LEU A 317 -93.26 -13.80 26.45
C LEU A 317 -92.25 -14.75 27.13
N PHE A 318 -92.12 -15.98 26.64
CA PHE A 318 -91.14 -16.95 27.13
C PHE A 318 -89.69 -16.50 26.88
N GLN A 319 -89.40 -15.92 25.71
CA GLN A 319 -88.05 -15.41 25.38
C GLN A 319 -87.66 -14.22 26.25
N ARG A 320 -88.60 -13.32 26.55
CA ARG A 320 -88.35 -12.20 27.48
C ARG A 320 -88.04 -12.69 28.89
N LEU A 321 -88.82 -13.64 29.40
CA LEU A 321 -88.58 -14.23 30.73
C LEU A 321 -87.21 -14.90 30.80
N THR A 322 -86.77 -15.61 29.74
CA THR A 322 -85.43 -16.19 29.68
C THR A 322 -84.30 -15.16 29.54
N MET A 323 -84.56 -14.00 28.92
CA MET A 323 -83.58 -12.91 28.89
C MET A 323 -83.46 -12.20 30.24
N GLN A 324 -84.56 -12.09 30.98
CA GLN A 324 -84.57 -11.54 32.34
C GLN A 324 -83.80 -12.41 33.34
N THR A 325 -83.86 -13.74 33.22
CA THR A 325 -83.06 -14.66 34.07
C THR A 325 -81.56 -14.60 33.78
N VAL A 326 -81.17 -14.22 32.56
CA VAL A 326 -79.77 -13.99 32.13
C VAL A 326 -79.31 -12.56 32.44
N GLY A 327 -80.18 -11.71 33.01
CA GLY A 327 -79.85 -10.33 33.38
C GLY A 327 -79.88 -9.33 32.22
N LYS A 328 -80.50 -9.68 31.08
CA LYS A 328 -80.71 -8.80 29.91
C LYS A 328 -82.10 -8.15 29.96
N ASN A 329 -82.28 -7.23 30.90
CA ASN A 329 -83.44 -6.35 31.00
C ASN A 329 -83.23 -5.09 30.14
N VAL A 330 -84.30 -4.37 29.80
CA VAL A 330 -84.19 -3.09 29.06
C VAL A 330 -83.29 -2.08 29.80
N GLU A 331 -83.37 -2.03 31.14
CA GLU A 331 -82.51 -1.17 31.97
C GLU A 331 -81.04 -1.62 31.99
N SER A 332 -80.75 -2.92 31.98
CA SER A 332 -79.36 -3.39 31.94
C SER A 332 -78.75 -3.28 30.54
N LEU A 333 -79.53 -3.50 29.47
CA LEU A 333 -79.09 -3.27 28.09
C LEU A 333 -78.82 -1.79 27.80
N THR A 334 -79.63 -0.88 28.34
CA THR A 334 -79.34 0.56 28.26
C THR A 334 -78.09 0.94 29.06
N GLN A 335 -77.85 0.34 30.22
CA GLN A 335 -76.57 0.50 30.94
C GLN A 335 -75.37 -0.05 30.15
N TYR A 336 -75.47 -1.25 29.55
CA TYR A 336 -74.42 -1.81 28.69
C TYR A 336 -74.14 -0.92 27.48
N ARG A 337 -75.18 -0.35 26.86
CA ARG A 337 -75.05 0.62 25.78
C ARG A 337 -74.22 1.84 26.19
N THR A 338 -74.53 2.44 27.35
CA THR A 338 -73.76 3.59 27.86
C THR A 338 -72.32 3.23 28.20
N LEU A 339 -72.07 2.00 28.68
CA LEU A 339 -70.74 1.51 29.01
C LEU A 339 -69.91 1.27 27.75
N TYR A 340 -70.47 0.62 26.72
CA TYR A 340 -69.80 0.44 25.44
C TYR A 340 -69.56 1.77 24.72
N GLN A 341 -70.48 2.73 24.81
CA GLN A 341 -70.28 4.06 24.26
C GLN A 341 -69.09 4.78 24.92
N ARG A 342 -68.99 4.75 26.26
CA ARG A 342 -67.85 5.31 27.00
C ARG A 342 -66.53 4.62 26.64
N GLN A 343 -66.55 3.30 26.43
CA GLN A 343 -65.37 2.54 25.98
C GLN A 343 -64.95 2.92 24.56
N ILE A 344 -65.90 3.12 23.64
CA ILE A 344 -65.62 3.60 22.29
C ILE A 344 -65.00 5.00 22.33
N ASP A 345 -65.55 5.92 23.13
CA ASP A 345 -65.03 7.27 23.26
C ASP A 345 -63.60 7.29 23.83
N GLY A 346 -63.31 6.45 24.84
CA GLY A 346 -61.97 6.27 25.39
C GLY A 346 -60.98 5.70 24.37
N LEU A 347 -61.38 4.65 23.64
CA LEU A 347 -60.54 4.04 22.58
C LEU A 347 -60.27 5.02 21.43
N ASN A 348 -61.23 5.87 21.06
CA ASN A 348 -61.03 6.90 20.05
C ASN A 348 -59.98 7.94 20.48
N GLN A 349 -60.01 8.36 21.75
CA GLN A 349 -59.01 9.30 22.29
C GLN A 349 -57.59 8.71 22.27
N GLU A 350 -57.42 7.46 22.70
CA GLU A 350 -56.12 6.77 22.67
C GLU A 350 -55.61 6.58 21.23
N LEU A 351 -56.52 6.31 20.30
CA LEU A 351 -56.22 6.13 18.88
C LEU A 351 -55.79 7.46 18.22
N ASP A 352 -56.38 8.58 18.60
CA ASP A 352 -55.96 9.91 18.15
C ASP A 352 -54.56 10.27 18.66
N VAL A 353 -54.23 9.92 19.91
CA VAL A 353 -52.88 10.08 20.46
C VAL A 353 -51.87 9.23 19.69
N ALA A 354 -52.20 7.96 19.42
CA ALA A 354 -51.34 7.06 18.65
C ALA A 354 -51.11 7.57 17.21
N LYS A 355 -52.17 8.00 16.52
CA LYS A 355 -52.07 8.62 15.18
C LYS A 355 -51.24 9.90 15.18
N GLY A 356 -51.40 10.74 16.21
CA GLY A 356 -50.59 11.94 16.40
C GLY A 356 -49.10 11.61 16.52
N ARG A 357 -48.77 10.56 17.29
CA ARG A 357 -47.38 10.10 17.44
C ARG A 357 -46.80 9.49 16.17
N ILE A 358 -47.59 8.73 15.40
CA ILE A 358 -47.17 8.20 14.09
C ILE A 358 -46.80 9.34 13.13
N ARG A 359 -47.62 10.40 13.07
CA ARG A 359 -47.33 11.57 12.21
C ARG A 359 -46.00 12.25 12.54
N GLN A 360 -45.60 12.25 13.82
CA GLN A 360 -44.30 12.79 14.26
C GLN A 360 -43.14 11.83 13.95
N LEU A 361 -43.32 10.52 14.15
CA LEU A 361 -42.24 9.55 13.99
C LEU A 361 -41.92 9.19 12.53
N VAL A 362 -42.89 9.29 11.61
CA VAL A 362 -42.71 9.00 10.18
C VAL A 362 -41.57 9.82 9.54
N PRO A 363 -41.52 11.17 9.65
CA PRO A 363 -40.42 11.96 9.07
C PRO A 363 -39.08 11.71 9.78
N GLU A 364 -39.10 11.40 11.08
CA GLU A 364 -37.88 11.19 11.85
C GLU A 364 -37.23 9.81 11.59
N ALA A 365 -38.04 8.79 11.30
CA ALA A 365 -37.61 7.44 10.95
C ALA A 365 -37.24 7.30 9.45
N ALA A 366 -37.65 8.25 8.62
CA ALA A 366 -37.34 8.24 7.19
C ALA A 366 -35.82 8.35 6.95
N VAL A 367 -35.22 7.29 6.41
CA VAL A 367 -33.83 7.31 5.93
C VAL A 367 -33.86 7.44 4.41
N PRO A 368 -33.17 8.45 3.83
CA PRO A 368 -32.95 8.53 2.38
C PRO A 368 -32.33 7.23 1.85
N ARG A 369 -32.79 6.74 0.70
CA ARG A 369 -32.30 5.48 0.10
C ARG A 369 -30.80 5.52 -0.20
N GLU A 370 -30.30 6.67 -0.64
CA GLU A 370 -28.89 6.91 -0.95
C GLU A 370 -27.99 6.72 0.28
N LEU A 371 -28.39 7.26 1.45
CA LEU A 371 -27.62 7.12 2.69
C LEU A 371 -27.63 5.68 3.24
N ARG A 372 -28.67 4.89 2.95
CA ARG A 372 -28.69 3.46 3.30
C ARG A 372 -27.72 2.66 2.43
N GLN A 373 -27.69 2.93 1.12
CA GLN A 373 -26.77 2.27 0.18
C GLN A 373 -25.32 2.62 0.51
N GLU A 374 -25.02 3.91 0.71
CA GLU A 374 -23.69 4.37 1.10
C GLU A 374 -23.19 3.68 2.38
N ALA A 375 -24.06 3.49 3.38
CA ALA A 375 -23.67 2.85 4.62
C ALA A 375 -23.49 1.33 4.52
N GLU A 376 -24.29 0.63 3.71
CA GLU A 376 -24.06 -0.79 3.43
C GLU A 376 -22.76 -0.99 2.66
N ASP A 377 -22.47 -0.15 1.65
CA ASP A 377 -21.21 -0.18 0.90
C ASP A 377 -20.00 0.08 1.81
N LEU A 378 -20.10 1.07 2.71
CA LEU A 378 -19.05 1.37 3.69
C LEU A 378 -18.90 0.26 4.73
N LYS A 379 -19.99 -0.35 5.17
CA LYS A 379 -19.99 -1.49 6.10
C LYS A 379 -19.35 -2.72 5.45
N GLU A 380 -19.68 -3.03 4.20
CA GLU A 380 -19.02 -4.08 3.43
C GLU A 380 -17.53 -3.82 3.23
N ALA A 381 -17.15 -2.59 2.91
CA ALA A 381 -15.75 -2.22 2.79
C ALA A 381 -15.00 -2.42 4.11
N VAL A 382 -15.61 -2.04 5.24
CA VAL A 382 -15.04 -2.22 6.58
C VAL A 382 -14.94 -3.70 6.97
N THR A 383 -15.94 -4.52 6.65
CA THR A 383 -15.91 -5.97 6.95
C THR A 383 -14.88 -6.70 6.09
N LYS A 384 -14.78 -6.39 4.79
CA LYS A 384 -13.75 -6.95 3.88
C LYS A 384 -12.33 -6.66 4.38
N LEU A 385 -12.11 -5.53 5.05
CA LEU A 385 -10.82 -5.12 5.61
C LEU A 385 -10.53 -5.69 7.01
N GLY A 386 -11.40 -6.55 7.55
CA GLY A 386 -11.22 -7.17 8.87
C GLY A 386 -11.69 -6.31 10.05
N GLY A 387 -12.54 -5.31 9.78
CA GLY A 387 -13.21 -4.50 10.80
C GLY A 387 -12.48 -3.21 11.18
N THR A 388 -13.14 -2.40 12.01
CA THR A 388 -12.68 -1.06 12.39
C THR A 388 -11.38 -1.04 13.19
N LYS A 389 -11.06 -2.11 13.93
CA LYS A 389 -9.81 -2.24 14.68
C LYS A 389 -8.60 -2.35 13.75
N LYS A 390 -8.68 -3.24 12.76
CA LYS A 390 -7.61 -3.46 11.77
C LYS A 390 -7.39 -2.24 10.89
N ILE A 391 -8.46 -1.51 10.56
CA ILE A 391 -8.36 -0.22 9.84
C ILE A 391 -7.62 0.81 10.69
N ARG A 392 -7.91 0.92 12.01
CA ARG A 392 -7.15 1.83 12.89
C ARG A 392 -5.68 1.45 12.98
N GLU A 393 -5.37 0.16 13.08
CA GLU A 393 -3.99 -0.34 13.09
C GLU A 393 -3.26 0.00 11.78
N LEU A 394 -3.89 -0.20 10.61
CA LEU A 394 -3.32 0.16 9.31
C LEU A 394 -3.13 1.67 9.11
N LEU A 395 -3.99 2.48 9.74
CA LEU A 395 -3.90 3.94 9.73
C LEU A 395 -2.89 4.49 10.75
N ALA A 396 -2.68 3.78 11.86
CA ALA A 396 -1.75 4.12 12.94
C ALA A 396 -0.34 3.55 12.74
N ALA A 397 -0.17 2.55 11.87
CA ALA A 397 1.12 2.20 11.31
C ALA A 397 1.61 3.41 10.50
N GLU A 398 2.28 4.33 11.20
CA GLU A 398 3.05 5.39 10.61
C GLU A 398 4.04 4.76 9.63
N ALA A 399 4.15 5.40 8.46
CA ALA A 399 5.24 5.11 7.55
C ALA A 399 6.49 5.71 8.19
N ASP A 400 7.01 5.10 9.26
CA ASP A 400 8.35 5.41 9.75
C ASP A 400 9.30 4.97 8.64
N PRO A 401 9.86 5.91 7.87
CA PRO A 401 10.79 5.57 6.83
C PRO A 401 12.11 5.36 7.56
N ASN A 402 12.34 4.15 8.08
CA ASN A 402 13.69 3.73 8.41
C ASN A 402 14.50 3.62 7.10
N ARG A 403 14.89 4.78 6.56
CA ARG A 403 15.93 4.94 5.54
C ARG A 403 17.26 4.31 6.01
N GLN A 404 17.42 4.15 7.32
CA GLN A 404 18.59 3.52 7.94
C GLN A 404 18.69 2.00 7.73
N ALA A 405 17.60 1.30 7.36
CA ALA A 405 17.66 -0.16 7.21
C ALA A 405 18.30 -0.63 5.88
N PHE A 406 18.58 0.29 4.95
CA PHE A 406 19.09 -0.04 3.62
C PHE A 406 20.44 0.63 3.27
N ILE A 407 21.00 1.46 4.15
CA ILE A 407 22.31 2.10 4.00
C ILE A 407 23.30 1.48 5.01
N GLN A 408 23.33 0.15 5.12
CA GLN A 408 24.42 -0.55 5.81
C GLN A 408 25.21 -1.39 4.82
#